data_AF-A0A482VRX3-F1
#
_entry.id   AF-A0A482VRX3-F1
#
_cell.length_a   1.000
_cell.length_b   1.000
_cell.length_c   1.000
_cell.angle_alpha   90.00
_cell.angle_beta   90.00
_cell.angle_gamma   90.00
#
_symmetry.space_group_name_H-M   'P 1'
#
loop_
_entity.id
_entity.type
_entity.pdbx_description
1 polymer ?
#
loop_
_entity_poly.entity_id
_entity_poly.type
_entity_poly.pdbx_seq_one_letter_code
_entity_poly.pdbx_strand_id
1 'polypeptide(L)' 'MNDYRVYLSPNQIKKLQSCKEKRIDCNIRFDLTERPNKTIKLREKQIDEIKKCKKEKKKYCDIKFSPTQIGGFLP' A
#
# COMPACT_ATOMS: atom_id res chain seq x y z
N MET A 1 7.27 -3.10 11.47
CA MET A 1 6.86 -2.54 10.15
C MET A 1 8.13 -2.24 9.40
N ASN A 2 8.21 -2.63 8.13
CA ASN A 2 9.42 -2.48 7.32
C ASN A 2 9.17 -1.49 6.18
N ASP A 3 10.19 -0.70 5.86
CA ASP A 3 10.18 0.17 4.70
C ASP A 3 10.15 -0.67 3.42
N TYR A 4 9.16 -0.39 2.56
CA TYR A 4 8.95 -1.10 1.32
C TYR A 4 8.63 -0.11 0.21
N ARG A 5 9.30 -0.28 -0.94
CA ARG A 5 9.15 0.60 -2.09
C ARG A 5 8.01 0.13 -2.96
N VAL A 6 7.03 0.99 -3.18
CA VAL A 6 5.86 0.75 -4.03
C VAL A 6 5.67 1.90 -5.00
N TYR A 7 4.93 1.63 -6.08
CA TYR A 7 4.33 2.68 -6.87
C TYR A 7 3.00 3.09 -6.24
N LEU A 8 2.81 4.39 -6.04
CA LEU A 8 1.54 4.98 -5.61
C LEU A 8 1.15 6.08 -6.60
N SER A 9 -0.05 5.95 -7.18
CA SER A 9 -0.62 7.01 -8.01
C SER A 9 -1.18 8.15 -7.15
N PRO A 10 -1.32 9.38 -7.69
CA PRO A 10 -1.90 10.50 -6.96
C PRO A 10 -3.29 10.21 -6.38
N ASN A 11 -4.11 9.43 -7.11
CA ASN A 11 -5.44 9.03 -6.65
C ASN A 11 -5.38 8.06 -5.46
N GLN A 12 -4.39 7.16 -5.43
CA GLN A 12 -4.19 6.27 -4.29
C GLN A 12 -3.73 7.02 -3.05
N ILE A 13 -2.88 8.04 -3.22
CA ILE A 13 -2.45 8.93 -2.14
C ILE A 13 -3.67 9.68 -1.58
N LYS A 14 -4.51 10.29 -2.44
CA LYS A 14 -5.76 10.94 -2.02
C LYS A 14 -6.70 9.98 -1.30
N LYS A 15 -6.82 8.73 -1.79
CA LYS A 15 -7.63 7.70 -1.14
C LYS A 15 -7.10 7.35 0.26
N LEU A 16 -5.78 7.17 0.39
CA LEU A 16 -5.13 6.95 1.69
C LEU A 16 -5.35 8.12 2.66
N GLN A 17 -5.24 9.36 2.18
CA GLN A 17 -5.55 10.57 2.97
C GLN A 17 -7.00 10.55 3.45
N SER A 18 -7.95 10.31 2.55
CA SER A 18 -9.38 10.26 2.92
C SER A 18 -9.67 9.13 3.93
N CYS A 19 -9.03 7.97 3.77
CA CYS A 19 -9.13 6.88 4.73
C CYS A 19 -8.52 7.23 6.10
N LYS A 20 -7.42 8.01 6.13
CA LYS A 20 -6.80 8.55 7.36
C LYS A 20 -7.79 9.43 8.11
N GLU A 21 -8.38 10.39 7.40
CA GLU A 21 -9.34 11.36 7.96
C GLU A 21 -10.58 10.67 8.51
N LYS A 22 -11.14 9.72 7.76
CA LYS A 22 -12.32 8.96 8.17
C LYS A 22 -12.03 7.86 9.20
N ARG A 23 -10.75 7.59 9.49
CA ARG A 23 -10.28 6.50 10.38
C ARG A 23 -10.89 5.14 10.03
N ILE A 24 -10.99 4.85 8.73
CA ILE A 24 -11.53 3.59 8.20
C ILE A 24 -10.42 2.73 7.58
N ASP A 25 -10.70 1.42 7.47
CA ASP A 25 -9.88 0.52 6.68
C ASP A 25 -9.80 1.02 5.23
N CYS A 26 -8.62 0.91 4.63
CA CYS A 26 -8.40 1.32 3.25
C CYS A 26 -7.83 0.17 2.44
N ASN A 27 -8.41 -0.09 1.27
CA ASN A 27 -7.84 -1.02 0.32
C ASN A 27 -7.16 -0.27 -0.83
N ILE A 28 -5.87 -0.54 -1.04
CA ILE A 28 -5.06 0.07 -2.10
C ILE A 28 -4.55 -1.02 -3.03
N ARG A 29 -4.83 -0.85 -4.32
CA ARG A 29 -4.38 -1.73 -5.38
C ARG A 29 -3.02 -1.30 -5.91
N PHE A 30 -1.94 -1.95 -5.50
CA PHE A 30 -0.62 -1.63 -6.03
C PHE A 30 -0.45 -2.15 -7.45
N ASP A 31 0.08 -1.31 -8.32
CA ASP A 31 0.65 -1.73 -9.59
C ASP A 31 2.05 -2.29 -9.33
N LEU A 32 2.26 -3.55 -9.71
CA LEU A 32 3.53 -4.26 -9.51
C LEU A 32 4.47 -4.17 -10.72
N THR A 33 3.97 -3.63 -11.83
CA THR A 33 4.72 -3.44 -13.08
C THR A 33 5.36 -2.06 -13.15
N GLU A 34 4.72 -1.06 -12.56
CA GLU A 34 5.22 0.31 -12.48
C GLU A 34 6.45 0.45 -11.58
N ARG A 35 7.32 1.41 -11.92
CA ARG A 35 8.52 1.69 -11.14
C ARG A 35 8.15 2.30 -9.79
N PRO A 36 8.65 1.77 -8.65
CA PRO A 36 8.34 2.32 -7.33
C PRO A 36 8.74 3.79 -7.18
N ASN A 37 7.82 4.62 -6.70
CA ASN A 37 7.99 6.07 -6.54
C ASN A 37 7.90 6.55 -5.08
N LYS A 38 7.47 5.67 -4.15
CA LYS A 38 7.32 5.97 -2.73
C LYS A 38 7.85 4.84 -1.87
N THR A 39 8.42 5.18 -0.73
CA THR A 39 8.74 4.25 0.35
C THR A 39 7.64 4.36 1.41
N ILE A 40 7.03 3.24 1.75
CA ILE A 40 5.94 3.16 2.74
C ILE A 40 6.25 2.09 3.78
N LYS A 41 5.66 2.22 4.96
CA LYS A 41 5.78 1.19 6.01
C LYS A 41 4.68 0.15 5.85
N LEU A 42 5.11 -1.09 5.56
CA LEU A 42 4.23 -2.25 5.47
C LEU A 42 4.47 -3.22 6.64
N ARG A 43 3.43 -3.99 6.97
CA ARG A 43 3.55 -5.17 7.83
C ARG A 43 4.14 -6.32 7.03
N GLU A 44 4.81 -7.25 7.69
CA GLU A 44 5.44 -8.40 7.04
C GLU A 44 4.43 -9.22 6.23
N LYS A 45 3.24 -9.49 6.79
CA LYS A 45 2.15 -10.16 6.08
C LYS A 45 1.77 -9.49 4.75
N GLN A 46 1.76 -8.16 4.69
CA GLN A 46 1.45 -7.41 3.46
C GLN A 46 2.61 -7.53 2.46
N ILE A 47 3.86 -7.53 2.94
CA ILE A 47 5.04 -7.71 2.10
C ILE A 47 5.05 -9.12 1.49
N ASP A 48 4.75 -10.16 2.28
CA ASP A 48 4.64 -11.53 1.79
C ASP A 48 3.53 -11.68 0.76
N GLU A 49 2.39 -11.02 0.96
CA GLU A 49 1.30 -11.00 -0.01
C GLU A 49 1.73 -10.35 -1.34
N ILE A 50 2.44 -9.21 -1.29
CA ILE A 50 3.00 -8.56 -2.48
C ILE A 50 4.02 -9.47 -3.17
N LYS A 51 4.91 -10.11 -2.41
CA LYS A 51 5.90 -11.05 -2.95
C LYS A 51 5.20 -12.24 -3.63
N LYS A 52 4.13 -12.77 -3.04
CA LYS A 52 3.31 -13.82 -3.63
C LYS A 52 2.68 -13.35 -4.94
N CYS A 53 2.05 -12.17 -4.94
CA CYS A 53 1.48 -11.58 -6.16
C CYS A 53 2.54 -11.42 -7.28
N LYS A 54 3.75 -10.97 -6.95
CA LYS A 54 4.88 -10.87 -7.90
C LYS A 54 5.30 -12.25 -8.43
N LYS A 55 5.40 -13.26 -7.56
CA LYS A 55 5.72 -14.65 -7.95
C LYS A 55 4.66 -15.23 -8.89
N GLU A 56 3.40 -14.89 -8.67
CA GLU A 56 2.26 -15.25 -9.52
C GLU A 56 2.17 -14.40 -10.82
N LYS A 57 3.14 -13.51 -11.08
CA LYS A 57 3.16 -12.59 -12.23
C LYS A 57 1.90 -11.73 -12.36
N LYS A 58 1.25 -11.40 -11.24
CA LYS A 58 0.10 -10.50 -11.23
C LYS A 58 0.54 -9.07 -11.53
N LYS A 59 -0.23 -8.37 -12.35
CA LYS A 59 -0.03 -6.93 -12.60
C LYS A 59 -0.39 -6.07 -11.39
N TYR A 60 -1.41 -6.50 -10.65
CA TYR A 60 -1.96 -5.77 -9.52
C TYR A 60 -1.98 -6.64 -8.26
N CYS A 61 -1.83 -6.00 -7.09
CA CYS A 61 -1.99 -6.64 -5.80
C CYS A 61 -2.74 -5.69 -4.85
N ASP A 62 -3.88 -6.14 -4.35
CA ASP A 62 -4.75 -5.39 -3.45
C ASP A 62 -4.31 -5.60 -2.00
N ILE A 63 -3.91 -4.51 -1.32
CA ILE A 63 -3.42 -4.56 0.05
C ILE A 63 -4.33 -3.72 0.95
N LYS A 64 -4.81 -4.36 2.03
CA LYS A 64 -5.64 -3.72 3.05
C LYS A 64 -4.77 -3.05 4.12
N PHE A 65 -5.11 -1.81 4.45
CA PHE A 65 -4.50 -0.99 5.48
C PHE A 65 -5.51 -0.72 6.60
N SER A 66 -5.09 -0.88 7.85
CA SER A 66 -5.90 -0.52 9.01
C SER A 66 -5.82 0.98 9.31
N PRO A 67 -6.84 1.59 9.93
CA PRO A 67 -6.83 3.01 10.31
C PRO A 67 -5.57 3.40 11.09
N THR A 68 -5.16 2.55 12.02
CA THR A 68 -3.96 2.72 12.86
C THR A 68 -2.67 2.75 12.06
N GLN A 69 -2.59 2.02 10.95
CA GLN A 69 -1.42 2.01 10.07
C GLN A 69 -1.40 3.25 9.18
N ILE A 70 -2.56 3.70 8.71
CA ILE A 70 -2.69 4.88 7.84
C ILE A 70 -2.37 6.17 8.63
N GLY A 71 -2.68 6.20 9.92
CA GLY A 71 -2.37 7.33 10.81
C GLY A 71 -0.89 7.74 10.80
N GLY A 72 0.03 6.76 10.69
CA GLY A 72 1.49 6.99 10.59
C GLY A 72 2.06 6.93 9.17
N PHE A 73 1.21 6.93 8.14
CA PHE A 73 1.58 6.64 6.75
C PHE A 73 1.90 7.88 5.92
N LEU A 74 1.42 9.04 6.36
CA LEU A 74 1.68 10.34 5.74
C LEU A 74 2.12 11.28 6.86
N PRO A 75 3.25 11.99 6.69
CA PRO A 75 3.67 13.03 7.63
C PRO A 75 2.55 14.05 7.86
#